data_AF-A0A2J6HZS8-F1
#
_entry.id   AF-A0A2J6HZS8-F1
#
_cell.length_a   1.000
_cell.length_b   1.000
_cell.length_c   1.000
_cell.angle_alpha   90.00
_cell.angle_beta   90.00
_cell.angle_gamma   90.00
#
_symmetry.space_group_name_H-M   'P 1'
#
loop_
_entity.id
_entity.type
_entity.pdbx_description
1 polymer ?
#
loop_
_entity_poly.entity_id
_entity_poly.type
_entity_poly.pdbx_seq_one_letter_code
_entity_poly.pdbx_strand_id
1 'polypeptide(L)'
;MTRIEHVLLILTAIICISPAMAQVSGKGEIVKQERQVGQFDAIDIGGGLEVVLLQGDDYSVVIETNANLLDQIDVVLKNTTLSFEYNKIKRYDELKFYITTPDFKMIKASGASEVMSPETLKGEDLEIIANGASEVKLKLDYNSVVTKATGASEVKLEGKATSHVIEASGASEVKAKEFVTESTVASASGASEVFVNTSSNLTYDISGASEVKYLNTPESLIVRSNTGEKNVVIINDTIRKAEVYTYSDTTTVKVGGLNVEVIDSDTTRVTVGRHTIIVDEDGNVSYEKCKVKRFNGHWGGVELGINGYVTPDFNTDWGVENDYLNLQYEKSMAVNLNLYEQNIALNKAKNMGFVTGIGMAWVNYRFNSTTYLTPDNSQINGYYMVNQNGQNLSVRKTKLTAMYITVPFMYEIQTKNTNRFKRFHFGVGVLGSARVRTHTKIYFNNANETYYLQDPGTGIVDEQSYNTPNASQRNIVKNYNSFHMQPFKFEGMVRIGFSVINLWANVGLNQLFVKDRGPELYTWSAGITIVGW
;
A
#
# COMPACT_ATOMS: atom_id res chain seq x y z
N MET A 1 56.21 18.27 12.82
CA MET A 1 55.34 17.08 12.92
C MET A 1 54.04 17.40 12.21
N THR A 2 54.03 17.20 10.91
CA THR A 2 52.93 17.46 9.98
C THR A 2 52.80 16.18 9.17
N ARG A 3 51.62 15.54 9.20
CA ARG A 3 51.14 14.39 8.37
C ARG A 3 50.36 13.30 9.14
N ILE A 4 49.38 13.66 9.98
CA ILE A 4 48.34 12.69 10.43
C ILE A 4 46.90 13.24 10.26
N GLU A 5 46.71 14.44 9.70
CA GLU A 5 45.37 15.02 9.49
C GLU A 5 44.73 14.69 8.11
N HIS A 6 45.36 13.84 7.29
CA HIS A 6 44.82 13.50 5.95
C HIS A 6 44.38 12.05 5.79
N VAL A 7 44.43 11.24 6.85
CA VAL A 7 43.95 9.84 6.83
C VAL A 7 42.60 9.67 7.55
N LEU A 8 42.19 10.64 8.38
CA LEU A 8 40.90 10.63 9.09
C LEU A 8 39.83 11.53 8.43
N LEU A 9 40.09 12.03 7.23
CA LEU A 9 39.09 12.73 6.40
C LEU A 9 38.55 11.85 5.26
N ILE A 10 38.99 10.60 5.17
CA ILE A 10 38.57 9.63 4.13
C ILE A 10 37.65 8.54 4.72
N LEU A 11 37.48 8.46 6.05
CA LEU A 11 36.63 7.45 6.70
C LEU A 11 35.25 7.95 7.17
N THR A 12 34.89 9.20 6.85
CA THR A 12 33.59 9.85 7.08
C THR A 12 32.79 10.07 5.79
N ALA A 13 33.10 9.31 4.73
CA ALA A 13 32.36 9.29 3.47
C ALA A 13 31.71 7.92 3.17
N ILE A 14 31.32 7.18 4.22
CA ILE A 14 30.55 5.92 4.08
C ILE A 14 29.31 5.99 4.99
N ILE A 15 28.45 6.99 4.76
CA ILE A 15 27.02 6.91 5.03
C ILE A 15 26.30 7.38 3.77
N CYS A 16 25.50 6.49 3.21
CA CYS A 16 24.52 6.76 2.15
C CYS A 16 25.07 7.32 0.83
N ILE A 17 25.98 6.58 0.18
CA ILE A 17 25.72 6.31 -1.23
C ILE A 17 24.76 5.12 -1.23
N SER A 18 23.45 5.38 -1.05
CA SER A 18 22.54 4.67 -1.93
C SER A 18 23.14 4.88 -3.32
N PRO A 19 23.35 3.84 -4.15
CA PRO A 19 23.52 4.15 -5.54
C PRO A 19 22.25 4.93 -5.86
N ALA A 20 22.37 6.26 -6.00
CA ALA A 20 21.58 6.99 -6.96
C ALA A 20 21.93 6.27 -8.25
N MET A 21 21.22 5.16 -8.46
CA MET A 21 21.27 4.29 -9.60
C MET A 21 20.95 5.28 -10.70
N ALA A 22 21.99 5.79 -11.38
CA ALA A 22 21.89 6.96 -12.23
C ALA A 22 20.72 6.74 -13.18
N GLN A 23 19.61 7.44 -12.94
CA GLN A 23 18.42 7.22 -13.74
C GLN A 23 18.68 7.88 -15.09
N VAL A 24 18.63 7.08 -16.14
CA VAL A 24 19.01 7.50 -17.48
C VAL A 24 17.81 8.19 -18.11
N SER A 25 18.05 9.38 -18.67
CA SER A 25 17.06 10.08 -19.49
C SER A 25 17.43 9.92 -20.96
N GLY A 26 16.43 9.81 -21.83
CA GLY A 26 16.59 9.76 -23.28
C GLY A 26 17.36 10.97 -23.78
N LYS A 27 18.39 10.71 -24.60
CA LYS A 27 19.22 11.71 -25.26
C LYS A 27 19.64 11.18 -26.63
N GLY A 28 19.67 12.05 -27.63
CA GLY A 28 20.06 11.69 -28.99
C GLY A 28 18.87 11.24 -29.83
N GLU A 29 19.17 10.74 -31.03
CA GLU A 29 18.18 10.41 -32.04
C GLU A 29 17.34 9.19 -31.64
N ILE A 30 16.08 9.19 -32.11
CA ILE A 30 15.19 8.04 -32.02
C ILE A 30 15.62 7.05 -33.11
N VAL A 31 15.90 5.83 -32.69
CA VAL A 31 16.36 4.75 -33.57
C VAL A 31 15.45 3.54 -33.42
N LYS A 32 15.35 2.75 -34.49
CA LYS A 32 14.70 1.43 -34.46
C LYS A 32 15.77 0.37 -34.37
N GLN A 33 15.68 -0.50 -33.35
CA GLN A 33 16.57 -1.63 -33.21
C GLN A 33 15.78 -2.92 -33.10
N GLU A 34 16.07 -3.86 -33.99
CA GLU A 34 15.54 -5.20 -33.92
C GLU A 34 16.29 -6.05 -32.89
N ARG A 35 15.54 -6.83 -32.12
CA ARG A 35 16.00 -7.81 -31.15
C ARG A 35 15.55 -9.18 -31.62
N GLN A 36 16.51 -10.05 -31.91
CA GLN A 36 16.23 -11.45 -32.21
C GLN A 36 15.79 -12.15 -30.92
N VAL A 37 14.66 -12.83 -30.97
CA VAL A 37 14.06 -13.55 -29.83
C VAL A 37 13.72 -14.98 -30.24
N GLY A 38 13.64 -15.88 -29.26
CA GLY A 38 13.14 -17.23 -29.50
C GLY A 38 11.64 -17.23 -29.80
N GLN A 39 11.07 -18.41 -30.02
CA GLN A 39 9.63 -18.57 -30.29
C GLN A 39 8.79 -18.18 -29.06
N PHE A 40 7.70 -17.43 -29.27
CA PHE A 40 6.78 -17.00 -28.22
C PHE A 40 5.35 -16.87 -28.76
N ASP A 41 4.37 -17.18 -27.91
CA ASP A 41 2.93 -17.04 -28.19
C ASP A 41 2.20 -16.24 -27.09
N ALA A 42 2.94 -15.79 -26.06
CA ALA A 42 2.43 -14.98 -24.97
C ALA A 42 3.28 -13.71 -24.78
N ILE A 43 2.65 -12.60 -24.41
CA ILE A 43 3.33 -11.33 -24.12
C ILE A 43 2.86 -10.76 -22.78
N ASP A 44 3.81 -10.29 -21.96
CA ASP A 44 3.57 -9.60 -20.67
C ASP A 44 4.22 -8.21 -20.70
N ILE A 45 3.35 -7.20 -20.83
CA ILE A 45 3.71 -5.81 -21.05
C ILE A 45 3.44 -5.02 -19.76
N GLY A 46 4.40 -4.22 -19.32
CA GLY A 46 4.14 -3.23 -18.27
C GLY A 46 5.17 -2.11 -18.20
N GLY A 47 4.78 -0.97 -17.64
CA GLY A 47 5.71 0.13 -17.34
C GLY A 47 5.60 1.41 -18.17
N GLY A 48 4.43 1.75 -18.75
CA GLY A 48 4.26 3.06 -19.43
C GLY A 48 4.52 3.06 -20.93
N LEU A 49 4.19 1.98 -21.63
CA LEU A 49 4.69 1.68 -22.98
C LEU A 49 3.59 1.74 -24.02
N GLU A 50 3.96 2.01 -25.27
CA GLU A 50 3.10 1.82 -26.43
C GLU A 50 3.58 0.60 -27.23
N VAL A 51 2.69 -0.38 -27.44
CA VAL A 51 3.02 -1.65 -28.08
C VAL A 51 2.09 -1.90 -29.27
N VAL A 52 2.68 -2.20 -30.42
CA VAL A 52 2.02 -2.55 -31.67
C VAL A 52 2.22 -4.04 -31.94
N LEU A 53 1.12 -4.79 -32.01
CA LEU A 53 1.13 -6.24 -32.27
C LEU A 53 0.91 -6.50 -33.75
N LEU A 54 1.79 -7.30 -34.34
CA LEU A 54 1.76 -7.70 -35.74
C LEU A 54 1.72 -9.22 -35.82
N GLN A 55 0.98 -9.76 -36.77
CA GLN A 55 0.97 -11.20 -37.04
C GLN A 55 1.77 -11.48 -38.31
N GLY A 56 2.68 -12.45 -38.25
CA GLY A 56 3.54 -12.84 -39.37
C GLY A 56 4.34 -14.11 -39.08
N ASP A 57 5.00 -14.67 -40.09
CA ASP A 57 5.68 -15.97 -39.97
C ASP A 57 6.96 -15.93 -39.10
N ASP A 58 7.42 -14.74 -38.73
CA ASP A 58 8.64 -14.50 -37.95
C ASP A 58 8.36 -14.16 -36.48
N TYR A 59 9.37 -14.38 -35.63
CA TYR A 59 9.38 -13.96 -34.22
C TYR A 59 10.32 -12.78 -34.06
N SER A 60 9.80 -11.56 -33.95
CA SER A 60 10.62 -10.35 -33.87
C SER A 60 10.11 -9.32 -32.88
N VAL A 61 11.06 -8.56 -32.33
CA VAL A 61 10.79 -7.42 -31.45
C VAL A 61 11.60 -6.24 -31.96
N VAL A 62 10.92 -5.19 -32.41
CA VAL A 62 11.56 -3.94 -32.83
C VAL A 62 11.27 -2.87 -31.78
N ILE A 63 12.34 -2.28 -31.22
CA ILE A 63 12.26 -1.24 -30.21
C ILE A 63 12.57 0.10 -30.87
N GLU A 64 11.66 1.07 -30.76
CA GLU A 64 11.82 2.44 -31.23
C GLU A 64 11.94 3.38 -30.02
N THR A 65 13.15 3.89 -29.78
CA THR A 65 13.45 4.79 -28.64
C THR A 65 14.73 5.59 -28.86
N ASN A 66 15.09 6.50 -27.94
CA ASN A 66 16.38 7.20 -27.97
C ASN A 66 17.54 6.19 -27.92
N ALA A 67 18.56 6.36 -28.76
CA ALA A 67 19.65 5.39 -28.91
C ALA A 67 20.34 5.00 -27.59
N ASN A 68 20.46 5.93 -26.63
CA ASN A 68 21.08 5.69 -25.33
C ASN A 68 20.22 4.87 -24.35
N LEU A 69 18.93 4.65 -24.65
CA LEU A 69 18.01 3.88 -23.81
C LEU A 69 17.91 2.41 -24.24
N LEU A 70 18.37 2.06 -25.44
CA LEU A 70 18.33 0.69 -25.95
C LEU A 70 19.08 -0.32 -25.07
N ASP A 71 20.18 0.12 -24.43
CA ASP A 71 20.97 -0.69 -23.49
C ASP A 71 20.34 -0.77 -22.10
N GLN A 72 19.24 -0.05 -21.86
CA GLN A 72 18.49 -0.06 -20.58
C GLN A 72 17.19 -0.88 -20.67
N ILE A 73 16.93 -1.51 -21.81
CA ILE A 73 15.74 -2.31 -22.09
C ILE A 73 16.17 -3.74 -22.36
N ASP A 74 15.85 -4.63 -21.44
CA ASP A 74 16.13 -6.06 -21.55
C ASP A 74 14.88 -6.79 -22.05
N VAL A 75 15.03 -7.54 -23.14
CA VAL A 75 13.97 -8.41 -23.69
C VAL A 75 14.17 -9.81 -23.14
N VAL A 76 13.23 -10.27 -22.32
CA VAL A 76 13.35 -11.51 -21.55
C VAL A 76 12.27 -12.49 -22.00
N LEU A 77 12.70 -13.58 -22.63
CA LEU A 77 11.84 -14.71 -22.97
C LEU A 77 11.94 -15.77 -21.86
N LYS A 78 10.83 -16.03 -21.17
CA LYS A 78 10.71 -17.10 -20.17
C LYS A 78 9.62 -18.07 -20.63
N ASN A 79 10.01 -19.31 -20.89
CA ASN A 79 9.18 -20.33 -21.54
C ASN A 79 8.74 -19.87 -22.94
N THR A 80 7.48 -19.45 -23.11
CA THR A 80 6.92 -18.89 -24.34
C THR A 80 6.35 -17.48 -24.12
N THR A 81 6.64 -16.87 -22.96
CA THR A 81 6.18 -15.53 -22.62
C THR A 81 7.30 -14.51 -22.79
N LEU A 82 7.08 -13.57 -23.70
CA LEU A 82 7.94 -12.42 -23.91
C LEU A 82 7.62 -11.34 -22.87
N SER A 83 8.65 -10.84 -22.20
CA SER A 83 8.55 -9.79 -21.19
C SER A 83 9.66 -8.76 -21.33
N PHE A 84 9.45 -7.57 -20.78
CA PHE A 84 10.39 -6.45 -20.87
C PHE A 84 10.80 -5.97 -19.48
N GLU A 85 12.11 -5.90 -19.24
CA GLU A 85 12.68 -5.38 -18.00
C GLU A 85 13.40 -4.05 -18.28
N TYR A 86 13.16 -3.06 -17.42
CA TYR A 86 13.64 -1.68 -17.62
C TYR A 86 14.59 -1.26 -16.51
N ASN A 87 15.81 -0.88 -16.88
CA ASN A 87 16.82 -0.44 -15.94
C ASN A 87 16.87 1.08 -15.87
N LYS A 88 16.27 1.65 -14.81
CA LYS A 88 16.49 3.04 -14.36
C LYS A 88 16.15 4.13 -15.39
N ILE A 89 15.18 3.90 -16.28
CA ILE A 89 14.73 4.94 -17.23
C ILE A 89 13.89 5.99 -16.49
N LYS A 90 14.29 7.26 -16.55
CA LYS A 90 13.57 8.39 -15.91
C LYS A 90 12.60 9.09 -16.85
N ARG A 91 13.03 9.29 -18.09
CA ARG A 91 12.33 10.04 -19.14
C ARG A 91 12.78 9.50 -20.49
N TYR A 92 11.85 9.40 -21.43
CA TYR A 92 12.07 9.04 -22.83
C TYR A 92 11.25 10.01 -23.69
N ASP A 93 11.71 10.26 -24.91
CA ASP A 93 10.94 11.03 -25.89
C ASP A 93 9.96 10.11 -26.63
N GLU A 94 10.38 8.88 -26.93
CA GLU A 94 9.61 7.84 -27.60
C GLU A 94 10.01 6.47 -27.02
N LEU A 95 9.03 5.59 -26.79
CA LEU A 95 9.26 4.23 -26.32
C LEU A 95 8.16 3.30 -26.87
N LYS A 96 8.37 2.87 -28.12
CA LYS A 96 7.44 2.03 -28.89
C LYS A 96 8.02 0.66 -29.16
N PHE A 97 7.17 -0.36 -29.10
CA PHE A 97 7.54 -1.74 -29.40
C PHE A 97 6.66 -2.27 -30.53
N TYR A 98 7.28 -2.89 -31.54
CA TYR A 98 6.58 -3.66 -32.55
C TYR A 98 6.92 -5.13 -32.32
N ILE A 99 5.90 -5.94 -32.05
CA ILE A 99 6.07 -7.36 -31.71
C ILE A 99 5.38 -8.20 -32.77
N THR A 100 6.13 -9.09 -33.41
CA THR A 100 5.64 -9.99 -34.46
C THR A 100 5.74 -11.44 -34.01
N THR A 101 4.65 -12.21 -34.16
CA THR A 101 4.62 -13.68 -33.98
C THR A 101 3.53 -14.29 -34.87
N PRO A 102 3.63 -15.59 -35.24
CA PRO A 102 2.60 -16.26 -36.03
C PRO A 102 1.24 -16.37 -35.31
N ASP A 103 1.21 -16.47 -33.99
CA ASP A 103 -0.01 -16.70 -33.21
C ASP A 103 0.10 -16.10 -31.81
N PHE A 104 -0.95 -15.42 -31.34
CA PHE A 104 -1.02 -14.86 -29.99
C PHE A 104 -2.05 -15.62 -29.17
N LYS A 105 -1.60 -16.32 -28.12
CA LYS A 105 -2.45 -17.01 -27.15
C LYS A 105 -2.70 -16.22 -25.89
N MET A 106 -1.78 -15.34 -25.51
CA MET A 106 -1.94 -14.49 -24.32
C MET A 106 -1.37 -13.09 -24.54
N ILE A 107 -2.19 -12.07 -24.26
CA ILE A 107 -1.79 -10.67 -24.25
C ILE A 107 -2.07 -10.09 -22.87
N LYS A 108 -1.03 -9.82 -22.09
CA LYS A 108 -1.15 -9.23 -20.76
C LYS A 108 -0.58 -7.82 -20.75
N ALA A 109 -1.40 -6.85 -20.39
CA ALA A 109 -1.07 -5.43 -20.26
C ALA A 109 -1.24 -4.99 -18.79
N SER A 110 -0.21 -4.38 -18.21
CA SER A 110 -0.20 -3.98 -16.79
C SER A 110 0.37 -2.57 -16.58
N GLY A 111 -0.23 -1.81 -15.67
CA GLY A 111 0.21 -0.43 -15.41
C GLY A 111 -0.34 0.54 -16.46
N ALA A 112 0.39 1.61 -16.77
CA ALA A 112 -0.01 2.63 -17.75
C ALA A 112 0.42 2.26 -19.18
N SER A 113 0.13 1.04 -19.64
CA SER A 113 0.52 0.54 -20.96
C SER A 113 -0.60 0.65 -21.99
N GLU A 114 -0.28 1.03 -23.23
CA GLU A 114 -1.15 1.00 -24.39
C GLU A 114 -0.72 -0.14 -25.34
N VAL A 115 -1.66 -1.00 -25.72
CA VAL A 115 -1.42 -2.13 -26.64
C VAL A 115 -2.42 -2.06 -27.78
N MET A 116 -1.95 -2.13 -29.02
CA MET A 116 -2.82 -2.07 -30.19
C MET A 116 -2.43 -3.06 -31.28
N SER A 117 -3.42 -3.49 -32.09
CA SER A 117 -3.16 -4.21 -33.35
C SER A 117 -3.69 -3.38 -34.54
N PRO A 118 -2.83 -3.01 -35.51
CA PRO A 118 -3.26 -2.25 -36.68
C PRO A 118 -4.09 -3.12 -37.63
N GLU A 119 -3.75 -4.41 -37.70
CA GLU A 119 -4.38 -5.44 -38.52
C GLU A 119 -5.14 -6.46 -37.65
N THR A 120 -5.97 -7.28 -38.30
CA THR A 120 -6.72 -8.34 -37.66
C THR A 120 -5.82 -9.52 -37.33
N LEU A 121 -5.66 -9.79 -36.03
CA LEU A 121 -4.98 -10.98 -35.53
C LEU A 121 -5.92 -12.18 -35.63
N LYS A 122 -5.40 -13.34 -36.05
CA LYS A 122 -6.16 -14.58 -36.22
C LYS A 122 -5.63 -15.71 -35.35
N GLY A 123 -6.48 -16.56 -34.83
CA GLY A 123 -6.04 -17.74 -34.08
C GLY A 123 -7.20 -18.57 -33.54
N GLU A 124 -6.90 -19.55 -32.69
CA GLU A 124 -7.91 -20.42 -32.09
C GLU A 124 -8.39 -19.85 -30.75
N ASP A 125 -7.49 -19.74 -29.77
CA ASP A 125 -7.78 -19.30 -28.41
C ASP A 125 -6.88 -18.11 -28.02
N LEU A 126 -7.48 -17.04 -27.47
CA LEU A 126 -6.75 -15.86 -27.00
C LEU A 126 -7.21 -15.42 -25.61
N GLU A 127 -6.27 -15.29 -24.68
CA GLU A 127 -6.48 -14.68 -23.37
C GLU A 127 -5.91 -13.25 -23.32
N ILE A 128 -6.78 -12.27 -23.06
CA ILE A 128 -6.44 -10.85 -22.91
C ILE A 128 -6.57 -10.49 -21.43
N ILE A 129 -5.49 -10.01 -20.82
CA ILE A 129 -5.45 -9.61 -19.42
C ILE A 129 -5.03 -8.14 -19.33
N ALA A 130 -5.97 -7.24 -19.07
CA ALA A 130 -5.72 -5.82 -18.85
C ALA A 130 -5.82 -5.49 -17.35
N ASN A 131 -4.73 -4.99 -16.77
CA ASN A 131 -4.65 -4.63 -15.35
C ASN A 131 -4.15 -3.19 -15.17
N GLY A 132 -4.69 -2.49 -14.16
CA GLY A 132 -4.20 -1.16 -13.80
C GLY A 132 -4.84 -0.07 -14.66
N ALA A 133 -4.04 0.87 -15.18
CA ALA A 133 -4.47 1.97 -16.05
C ALA A 133 -4.08 1.69 -17.50
N SER A 134 -4.30 0.45 -17.95
CA SER A 134 -3.90 -0.03 -19.28
C SER A 134 -5.00 0.17 -20.31
N GLU A 135 -4.61 0.39 -21.56
CA GLU A 135 -5.50 0.53 -22.70
C GLU A 135 -5.14 -0.51 -23.76
N VAL A 136 -6.11 -1.32 -24.19
CA VAL A 136 -5.91 -2.42 -25.15
C VAL A 136 -6.89 -2.26 -26.31
N LYS A 137 -6.41 -2.12 -27.54
CA LYS A 137 -7.20 -1.92 -28.77
C LYS A 137 -6.86 -2.97 -29.82
N LEU A 138 -7.66 -4.03 -29.93
CA LEU A 138 -7.32 -5.17 -30.79
C LEU A 138 -8.40 -5.43 -31.84
N LYS A 139 -7.95 -5.80 -33.04
CA LYS A 139 -8.77 -6.36 -34.13
C LYS A 139 -8.53 -7.86 -34.19
N LEU A 140 -9.58 -8.67 -34.05
CA LEU A 140 -9.49 -10.11 -33.78
C LEU A 140 -10.41 -10.93 -34.69
N ASP A 141 -9.93 -12.11 -35.10
CA ASP A 141 -10.70 -13.20 -35.74
C ASP A 141 -10.28 -14.54 -35.09
N TYR A 142 -10.98 -14.92 -34.01
CA TYR A 142 -10.62 -16.06 -33.15
C TYR A 142 -11.80 -16.99 -32.88
N ASN A 143 -11.58 -18.23 -32.47
CA ASN A 143 -12.69 -19.10 -32.04
C ASN A 143 -13.11 -18.82 -30.59
N SER A 144 -12.15 -18.67 -29.67
CA SER A 144 -12.41 -18.33 -28.28
C SER A 144 -11.57 -17.16 -27.80
N VAL A 145 -12.22 -16.16 -27.21
CA VAL A 145 -11.56 -15.02 -26.57
C VAL A 145 -11.95 -14.96 -25.10
N VAL A 146 -10.95 -14.81 -24.22
CA VAL A 146 -11.15 -14.56 -22.79
C VAL A 146 -10.60 -13.17 -22.49
N THR A 147 -11.40 -12.28 -21.93
CA THR A 147 -11.00 -10.92 -21.56
C THR A 147 -11.14 -10.72 -20.06
N LYS A 148 -10.02 -10.48 -19.38
CA LYS A 148 -9.97 -10.14 -17.95
C LYS A 148 -9.51 -8.69 -17.81
N ALA A 149 -10.42 -7.81 -17.41
CA ALA A 149 -10.17 -6.38 -17.27
C ALA A 149 -10.33 -5.94 -15.80
N THR A 150 -9.23 -5.56 -15.15
CA THR A 150 -9.22 -5.19 -13.73
C THR A 150 -8.55 -3.83 -13.46
N GLY A 151 -9.11 -3.05 -12.53
CA GLY A 151 -8.58 -1.74 -12.18
C GLY A 151 -9.29 -0.61 -12.93
N ALA A 152 -8.54 0.33 -13.51
CA ALA A 152 -9.05 1.42 -14.35
C ALA A 152 -8.61 1.18 -15.82
N SER A 153 -8.76 -0.06 -16.28
CA SER A 153 -8.32 -0.52 -17.59
C SER A 153 -9.42 -0.38 -18.64
N GLU A 154 -9.04 -0.06 -19.87
CA GLU A 154 -9.94 0.00 -21.02
C GLU A 154 -9.53 -1.05 -22.07
N VAL A 155 -10.50 -1.86 -22.54
CA VAL A 155 -10.29 -2.85 -23.60
C VAL A 155 -11.29 -2.61 -24.71
N LYS A 156 -10.82 -2.23 -25.91
CA LYS A 156 -11.61 -2.09 -27.13
C LYS A 156 -11.32 -3.25 -28.08
N LEU A 157 -12.34 -4.02 -28.45
CA LEU A 157 -12.24 -5.14 -29.38
C LEU A 157 -13.07 -4.88 -30.64
N GLU A 158 -12.51 -5.26 -31.78
CA GLU A 158 -13.13 -5.20 -33.11
C GLU A 158 -12.96 -6.55 -33.82
N GLY A 159 -13.89 -6.94 -34.69
CA GLY A 159 -13.79 -8.16 -35.50
C GLY A 159 -14.83 -9.22 -35.12
N LYS A 160 -14.43 -10.50 -35.01
CA LYS A 160 -15.36 -11.60 -34.73
C LYS A 160 -14.76 -12.75 -33.90
N ALA A 161 -15.63 -13.46 -33.18
CA ALA A 161 -15.29 -14.77 -32.60
C ALA A 161 -16.51 -15.68 -32.40
N THR A 162 -16.30 -16.99 -32.19
CA THR A 162 -17.41 -17.88 -31.82
C THR A 162 -17.82 -17.66 -30.36
N SER A 163 -16.86 -17.63 -29.44
CA SER A 163 -17.12 -17.47 -28.00
C SER A 163 -16.31 -16.34 -27.37
N HIS A 164 -16.93 -15.61 -26.44
CA HIS A 164 -16.27 -14.55 -25.68
C HIS A 164 -16.64 -14.61 -24.20
N VAL A 165 -15.63 -14.77 -23.35
CA VAL A 165 -15.78 -14.73 -21.89
C VAL A 165 -15.17 -13.45 -21.36
N ILE A 166 -15.92 -12.69 -20.57
CA ILE A 166 -15.51 -11.39 -20.04
C ILE A 166 -15.59 -11.41 -18.52
N GLU A 167 -14.49 -11.04 -17.87
CA GLU A 167 -14.43 -10.76 -16.43
C GLU A 167 -13.99 -9.32 -16.22
N ALA A 168 -14.92 -8.44 -15.88
CA ALA A 168 -14.67 -7.03 -15.62
C ALA A 168 -14.84 -6.72 -14.12
N SER A 169 -13.82 -6.10 -13.50
CA SER A 169 -13.89 -5.70 -12.10
C SER A 169 -13.15 -4.40 -11.79
N GLY A 170 -13.67 -3.63 -10.84
CA GLY A 170 -13.11 -2.32 -10.48
C GLY A 170 -13.82 -1.19 -11.23
N ALA A 171 -13.07 -0.29 -11.85
CA ALA A 171 -13.55 0.78 -12.72
C ALA A 171 -13.10 0.52 -14.18
N SER A 172 -13.17 -0.75 -14.62
CA SER A 172 -12.72 -1.17 -15.93
C SER A 172 -13.83 -1.08 -16.98
N GLU A 173 -13.44 -0.87 -18.22
CA GLU A 173 -14.35 -0.74 -19.36
C GLU A 173 -13.97 -1.71 -20.48
N VAL A 174 -14.93 -2.52 -20.94
CA VAL A 174 -14.75 -3.46 -22.07
C VAL A 174 -15.70 -3.06 -23.20
N LYS A 175 -15.17 -2.43 -24.24
CA LYS A 175 -15.86 -1.96 -25.44
C LYS A 175 -15.71 -2.96 -26.60
N ALA A 176 -16.60 -3.93 -26.65
CA ALA A 176 -16.68 -4.97 -27.69
C ALA A 176 -17.90 -4.81 -28.61
N LYS A 177 -18.41 -3.58 -28.80
CA LYS A 177 -19.57 -3.31 -29.68
C LYS A 177 -19.30 -3.63 -31.17
N GLU A 178 -18.04 -3.49 -31.60
CA GLU A 178 -17.55 -3.75 -32.96
C GLU A 178 -16.98 -5.17 -33.10
N PHE A 179 -17.10 -5.99 -32.05
CA PHE A 179 -16.62 -7.38 -32.00
C PHE A 179 -17.82 -8.33 -31.94
N VAL A 180 -18.09 -9.02 -33.05
CA VAL A 180 -19.28 -9.86 -33.24
C VAL A 180 -19.03 -11.27 -32.72
N THR A 181 -19.86 -11.75 -31.81
CA THR A 181 -19.73 -13.10 -31.23
C THR A 181 -21.00 -13.94 -31.36
N GLU A 182 -20.87 -15.27 -31.43
CA GLU A 182 -22.05 -16.15 -31.38
C GLU A 182 -22.55 -16.30 -29.93
N SER A 183 -21.64 -16.57 -28.99
CA SER A 183 -21.96 -16.73 -27.57
C SER A 183 -21.04 -15.89 -26.68
N THR A 184 -21.63 -15.17 -25.73
CA THR A 184 -20.90 -14.35 -24.76
C THR A 184 -21.32 -14.65 -23.34
N VAL A 185 -20.34 -14.80 -22.46
CA VAL A 185 -20.52 -14.88 -21.01
C VAL A 185 -19.80 -13.69 -20.37
N ALA A 186 -20.53 -12.78 -19.74
CA ALA A 186 -19.95 -11.59 -19.12
C ALA A 186 -20.20 -11.56 -17.62
N SER A 187 -19.16 -11.39 -16.82
CA SER A 187 -19.27 -11.10 -15.39
C SER A 187 -18.69 -9.72 -15.11
N ALA A 188 -19.54 -8.81 -14.65
CA ALA A 188 -19.14 -7.45 -14.33
C ALA A 188 -19.40 -7.15 -12.85
N SER A 189 -18.39 -6.56 -12.19
CA SER A 189 -18.48 -6.20 -10.76
C SER A 189 -17.82 -4.86 -10.44
N GLY A 190 -18.28 -4.18 -9.39
CA GLY A 190 -17.72 -2.90 -8.96
C GLY A 190 -18.42 -1.72 -9.63
N ALA A 191 -17.69 -0.93 -10.42
CA ALA A 191 -18.16 0.17 -11.24
C ALA A 191 -17.67 -0.02 -12.70
N SER A 192 -17.74 -1.26 -13.19
CA SER A 192 -17.28 -1.65 -14.51
C SER A 192 -18.38 -1.53 -15.56
N GLU A 193 -17.98 -1.23 -16.80
CA GLU A 193 -18.88 -1.17 -17.95
C GLU A 193 -18.44 -2.18 -19.02
N VAL A 194 -19.37 -2.98 -19.51
CA VAL A 194 -19.14 -3.98 -20.57
C VAL A 194 -20.14 -3.73 -21.70
N PHE A 195 -19.67 -3.57 -22.92
CA PHE A 195 -20.51 -3.41 -24.10
C PHE A 195 -20.16 -4.49 -25.12
N VAL A 196 -21.10 -5.40 -25.41
CA VAL A 196 -20.88 -6.57 -26.29
C VAL A 196 -21.79 -6.55 -27.52
N ASN A 197 -21.44 -7.33 -28.53
CA ASN A 197 -22.28 -7.56 -29.70
C ASN A 197 -22.36 -9.07 -29.99
N THR A 198 -23.48 -9.70 -29.64
CA THR A 198 -23.64 -11.16 -29.67
C THR A 198 -24.91 -11.57 -30.39
N SER A 199 -24.83 -12.58 -31.26
CA SER A 199 -25.94 -13.02 -32.11
C SER A 199 -26.82 -14.10 -31.47
N SER A 200 -26.25 -15.11 -30.83
CA SER A 200 -27.02 -16.29 -30.37
C SER A 200 -27.27 -16.29 -28.87
N ASN A 201 -26.23 -16.37 -28.02
CA ASN A 201 -26.41 -16.54 -26.57
C ASN A 201 -25.66 -15.46 -25.78
N LEU A 202 -26.36 -14.68 -24.97
CA LEU A 202 -25.73 -13.80 -23.99
C LEU A 202 -26.12 -14.22 -22.57
N THR A 203 -25.13 -14.62 -21.78
CA THR A 203 -25.28 -14.77 -20.32
C THR A 203 -24.50 -13.67 -19.64
N TYR A 204 -25.12 -12.90 -18.75
CA TYR A 204 -24.37 -11.93 -17.95
C TYR A 204 -24.73 -11.93 -16.47
N ASP A 205 -23.71 -11.72 -15.65
CA ASP A 205 -23.77 -11.62 -14.20
C ASP A 205 -23.27 -10.22 -13.77
N ILE A 206 -24.12 -9.45 -13.09
CA ILE A 206 -23.79 -8.09 -12.64
C ILE A 206 -23.87 -7.94 -11.12
N SER A 207 -22.92 -7.20 -10.54
CA SER A 207 -22.93 -6.86 -9.12
C SER A 207 -22.30 -5.49 -8.80
N GLY A 208 -22.91 -4.74 -7.89
CA GLY A 208 -22.44 -3.39 -7.55
C GLY A 208 -23.09 -2.34 -8.43
N ALA A 209 -22.29 -1.39 -8.94
CA ALA A 209 -22.69 -0.33 -9.87
C ALA A 209 -22.21 -0.61 -11.31
N SER A 210 -22.06 -1.89 -11.67
CA SER A 210 -21.62 -2.32 -13.00
C SER A 210 -22.76 -2.29 -14.03
N GLU A 211 -22.42 -2.04 -15.30
CA GLU A 211 -23.37 -2.01 -16.41
C GLU A 211 -22.93 -2.96 -17.53
N VAL A 212 -23.89 -3.70 -18.11
CA VAL A 212 -23.68 -4.53 -19.31
C VAL A 212 -24.65 -4.05 -20.40
N LYS A 213 -24.10 -3.58 -21.52
CA LYS A 213 -24.80 -3.13 -22.73
C LYS A 213 -24.58 -4.15 -23.84
N TYR A 214 -25.58 -4.30 -24.71
CA TYR A 214 -25.48 -5.15 -25.89
C TYR A 214 -26.05 -4.44 -27.11
N LEU A 215 -25.43 -4.63 -28.28
CA LEU A 215 -25.79 -3.90 -29.49
C LEU A 215 -27.03 -4.49 -30.18
N ASN A 216 -27.05 -5.80 -30.37
CA ASN A 216 -28.14 -6.55 -30.99
C ASN A 216 -28.80 -7.45 -29.95
N THR A 217 -30.10 -7.69 -30.09
CA THR A 217 -30.82 -8.65 -29.24
C THR A 217 -30.41 -10.08 -29.62
N PRO A 218 -29.78 -10.85 -28.71
CA PRO A 218 -29.42 -12.24 -28.98
C PRO A 218 -30.66 -13.14 -28.99
N GLU A 219 -30.58 -14.31 -29.64
CA GLU A 219 -31.66 -15.32 -29.65
C GLU A 219 -32.02 -15.84 -28.24
N SER A 220 -31.02 -15.95 -27.36
CA SER A 220 -31.15 -16.37 -25.97
C SER A 220 -30.42 -15.41 -25.04
N LEU A 221 -31.12 -14.94 -24.01
CA LEU A 221 -30.62 -13.98 -23.02
C LEU A 221 -30.85 -14.51 -21.60
N ILE A 222 -29.76 -14.79 -20.88
CA ILE A 222 -29.80 -15.23 -19.48
C ILE A 222 -29.22 -14.12 -18.60
N VAL A 223 -30.06 -13.54 -17.75
CA VAL A 223 -29.67 -12.46 -16.83
C VAL A 223 -29.57 -13.00 -15.41
N ARG A 224 -28.39 -12.92 -14.82
CA ARG A 224 -28.15 -13.22 -13.41
C ARG A 224 -27.80 -11.89 -12.72
N SER A 225 -28.66 -11.43 -11.82
CA SER A 225 -28.46 -10.16 -11.11
C SER A 225 -28.76 -10.31 -9.63
N ASN A 226 -27.84 -9.82 -8.80
CA ASN A 226 -27.96 -9.81 -7.34
C ASN A 226 -28.29 -8.41 -6.77
N THR A 227 -28.58 -7.42 -7.62
CA THR A 227 -28.86 -6.04 -7.21
C THR A 227 -30.15 -5.51 -7.84
N GLY A 228 -31.10 -5.09 -7.00
CA GLY A 228 -32.46 -4.69 -7.37
C GLY A 228 -32.62 -3.35 -8.12
N GLU A 229 -31.60 -2.85 -8.81
CA GLU A 229 -31.72 -1.70 -9.71
C GLU A 229 -31.31 -2.13 -11.12
N LYS A 230 -32.29 -2.03 -12.04
CA LYS A 230 -32.14 -2.34 -13.46
C LYS A 230 -31.86 -1.04 -14.20
N ASN A 231 -30.63 -0.83 -14.63
CA ASN A 231 -30.35 0.09 -15.72
C ASN A 231 -30.04 -0.75 -16.96
N VAL A 232 -31.09 -1.03 -17.73
CA VAL A 232 -30.97 -1.63 -19.06
C VAL A 232 -31.36 -0.53 -20.04
N VAL A 233 -30.37 0.05 -20.73
CA VAL A 233 -30.61 1.02 -21.79
C VAL A 233 -30.60 0.27 -23.13
N ILE A 234 -31.77 0.15 -23.75
CA ILE A 234 -31.94 -0.45 -25.07
C ILE A 234 -31.83 0.66 -26.12
N ILE A 235 -30.81 0.59 -26.98
CA ILE A 235 -30.61 1.50 -28.11
C ILE A 235 -30.86 0.70 -29.38
N ASN A 236 -32.12 0.34 -29.64
CA ASN A 236 -32.71 0.36 -30.99
C ASN A 236 -34.16 -0.11 -30.97
N ASP A 237 -34.96 0.67 -31.65
CA ASP A 237 -36.41 0.73 -31.62
C ASP A 237 -37.02 -0.36 -32.50
N THR A 238 -37.31 -1.54 -31.96
CA THR A 238 -38.43 -2.41 -32.41
C THR A 238 -38.76 -3.45 -31.33
N ILE A 239 -39.84 -3.21 -30.60
CA ILE A 239 -40.37 -4.15 -29.61
C ILE A 239 -40.91 -5.40 -30.33
N ARG A 240 -40.23 -6.54 -30.18
CA ARG A 240 -40.89 -7.86 -30.21
C ARG A 240 -40.82 -8.44 -28.80
N LYS A 241 -42.00 -8.63 -28.20
CA LYS A 241 -42.17 -9.35 -26.93
C LYS A 241 -41.62 -10.77 -27.11
N ALA A 242 -40.48 -11.06 -26.49
CA ALA A 242 -40.08 -12.43 -26.21
C ALA A 242 -40.80 -12.86 -24.93
N GLU A 243 -41.65 -13.88 -25.03
CA GLU A 243 -42.20 -14.58 -23.88
C GLU A 243 -41.06 -15.37 -23.22
N VAL A 244 -40.74 -15.02 -21.98
CA VAL A 244 -39.71 -15.69 -21.19
C VAL A 244 -40.41 -16.70 -20.29
N TYR A 245 -40.23 -18.00 -20.58
CA TYR A 245 -40.54 -19.05 -19.62
C TYR A 245 -39.45 -19.09 -18.56
N THR A 246 -39.84 -18.86 -17.30
CA THR A 246 -38.96 -19.03 -16.15
C THR A 246 -39.34 -20.34 -15.47
N TYR A 247 -38.48 -21.35 -15.54
CA TYR A 247 -38.44 -22.40 -14.53
C TYR A 247 -37.13 -22.22 -13.77
N SER A 248 -37.27 -21.69 -12.56
CA SER A 248 -36.23 -21.58 -11.55
C SER A 248 -36.84 -22.23 -10.31
N ASP A 249 -36.60 -23.53 -10.11
CA ASP A 249 -37.03 -24.26 -8.90
C ASP A 249 -36.17 -23.89 -7.69
N THR A 250 -36.04 -22.58 -7.44
CA THR A 250 -35.52 -22.06 -6.18
C THR A 250 -36.67 -21.39 -5.45
N THR A 251 -37.16 -22.05 -4.41
CA THR A 251 -38.15 -21.45 -3.52
C THR A 251 -37.42 -20.72 -2.40
N THR A 252 -37.45 -19.39 -2.43
CA THR A 252 -36.91 -18.55 -1.36
C THR A 252 -38.06 -18.03 -0.50
N VAL A 253 -38.09 -18.40 0.78
CA VAL A 253 -39.08 -17.88 1.74
C VAL A 253 -38.39 -16.98 2.75
N LYS A 254 -38.79 -15.71 2.78
CA LYS A 254 -38.32 -14.72 3.77
C LYS A 254 -39.40 -14.48 4.81
N VAL A 255 -39.08 -14.79 6.07
CA VAL A 255 -39.92 -14.46 7.23
C VAL A 255 -39.10 -13.60 8.18
N GLY A 256 -39.25 -12.28 8.09
CA GLY A 256 -38.44 -11.33 8.88
C GLY A 256 -36.94 -11.39 8.52
N GLY A 257 -36.07 -11.58 9.53
CA GLY A 257 -34.62 -11.73 9.34
C GLY A 257 -34.16 -13.15 8.97
N LEU A 258 -35.10 -14.06 8.71
CA LEU A 258 -34.88 -15.46 8.35
C LEU A 258 -34.91 -15.61 6.82
N ASN A 259 -33.87 -16.20 6.22
CA ASN A 259 -33.77 -16.45 4.78
C ASN A 259 -33.72 -17.96 4.50
N VAL A 260 -34.85 -18.56 4.17
CA VAL A 260 -34.90 -19.99 3.81
C VAL A 260 -34.75 -20.11 2.30
N GLU A 261 -33.75 -20.87 1.86
CA GLU A 261 -33.43 -21.11 0.44
C GLU A 261 -33.52 -22.62 0.17
N VAL A 262 -34.32 -23.02 -0.81
CA VAL A 262 -34.45 -24.43 -1.23
C VAL A 262 -34.05 -24.49 -2.69
N ILE A 263 -33.00 -25.26 -2.99
CA ILE A 263 -32.48 -25.49 -4.35
C ILE A 263 -32.84 -26.93 -4.71
N ASP A 264 -33.71 -27.11 -5.69
CA ASP A 264 -34.10 -28.44 -6.14
C ASP A 264 -33.14 -28.94 -7.23
N SER A 265 -32.16 -29.70 -6.77
CA SER A 265 -31.36 -30.69 -7.50
C SER A 265 -30.23 -31.09 -6.54
N ASP A 266 -30.58 -31.80 -5.47
CA ASP A 266 -29.66 -32.62 -4.65
C ASP A 266 -29.19 -32.09 -3.27
N THR A 267 -29.35 -30.81 -2.91
CA THR A 267 -29.01 -30.36 -1.52
C THR A 267 -29.98 -29.33 -0.97
N THR A 268 -30.55 -29.60 0.22
CA THR A 268 -31.41 -28.63 0.92
C THR A 268 -30.57 -27.72 1.83
N ARG A 269 -30.60 -26.40 1.62
CA ARG A 269 -29.78 -25.43 2.38
C ARG A 269 -30.60 -24.42 3.18
N VAL A 270 -30.82 -24.68 4.46
CA VAL A 270 -31.55 -23.75 5.32
C VAL A 270 -30.61 -22.77 5.99
N THR A 271 -30.70 -21.46 5.66
CA THR A 271 -29.87 -20.42 6.27
C THR A 271 -30.66 -19.56 7.29
N VAL A 272 -30.25 -19.61 8.55
CA VAL A 272 -30.82 -18.81 9.64
C VAL A 272 -29.75 -17.89 10.21
N GLY A 273 -29.80 -16.61 9.83
CA GLY A 273 -28.86 -15.60 10.30
C GLY A 273 -27.41 -15.87 9.86
N ARG A 274 -26.54 -16.30 10.79
CA ARG A 274 -25.13 -16.67 10.51
C ARG A 274 -24.93 -18.18 10.35
N HIS A 275 -26.00 -18.96 10.34
CA HIS A 275 -25.95 -20.41 10.41
C HIS A 275 -26.62 -20.99 9.18
N THR A 276 -25.95 -21.92 8.52
CA THR A 276 -26.44 -22.62 7.34
C THR A 276 -26.43 -24.10 7.66
N ILE A 277 -27.58 -24.75 7.53
CA ILE A 277 -27.74 -26.21 7.63
C ILE A 277 -27.86 -26.72 6.20
N ILE A 278 -27.02 -27.68 5.84
CA ILE A 278 -26.99 -28.30 4.52
C ILE A 278 -27.35 -29.77 4.71
N VAL A 279 -28.39 -30.23 4.04
CA VAL A 279 -28.79 -31.64 3.98
C VAL A 279 -28.48 -32.14 2.58
N ASP A 280 -27.65 -33.17 2.46
CA ASP A 280 -27.32 -33.79 1.17
C ASP A 280 -28.38 -34.83 0.75
N GLU A 281 -28.25 -35.37 -0.47
CA GLU A 281 -29.15 -36.40 -1.02
C GLU A 281 -29.26 -37.65 -0.15
N ASP A 282 -28.17 -38.00 0.54
CA ASP A 282 -28.07 -39.17 1.41
C ASP A 282 -28.68 -38.93 2.81
N GLY A 283 -29.16 -37.71 3.09
CA GLY A 283 -29.77 -37.32 4.35
C GLY A 283 -28.77 -36.94 5.45
N ASN A 284 -27.49 -36.77 5.13
CA ASN A 284 -26.49 -36.27 6.07
C ASN A 284 -26.69 -34.78 6.31
N VAL A 285 -26.62 -34.38 7.58
CA VAL A 285 -26.77 -32.98 7.99
C VAL A 285 -25.40 -32.40 8.30
N SER A 286 -25.01 -31.36 7.55
CA SER A 286 -23.83 -30.56 7.84
C SER A 286 -24.21 -29.14 8.25
N TYR A 287 -23.36 -28.53 9.08
CA TYR A 287 -23.60 -27.21 9.64
C TYR A 287 -22.41 -26.29 9.33
N GLU A 288 -22.71 -25.16 8.73
CA GLU A 288 -21.73 -24.11 8.44
C GLU A 288 -22.13 -22.79 9.09
N LYS A 289 -21.15 -22.06 9.62
CA LYS A 289 -21.35 -20.69 10.08
C LYS A 289 -20.87 -19.72 9.01
N CYS A 290 -21.79 -19.05 8.33
CA CYS A 290 -21.49 -18.00 7.35
C CYS A 290 -20.59 -16.91 7.98
N LYS A 291 -19.30 -16.90 7.63
CA LYS A 291 -18.34 -15.87 8.05
C LYS A 291 -18.66 -14.56 7.33
N VAL A 292 -19.39 -13.67 8.01
CA VAL A 292 -19.60 -12.31 7.52
C VAL A 292 -18.23 -11.63 7.39
N LYS A 293 -17.79 -11.31 6.16
CA LYS A 293 -16.58 -10.49 5.94
C LYS A 293 -16.68 -9.23 6.80
N ARG A 294 -15.67 -8.90 7.60
CA ARG A 294 -15.62 -7.66 8.41
C ARG A 294 -14.50 -6.79 7.85
N PHE A 295 -14.69 -5.47 7.90
CA PHE A 295 -13.59 -4.53 7.71
C PHE A 295 -12.54 -4.81 8.79
N ASN A 296 -11.27 -4.84 8.40
CA ASN A 296 -10.16 -5.20 9.29
C ASN A 296 -9.05 -4.17 9.13
N GLY A 297 -8.93 -3.23 10.06
CA GLY A 297 -7.91 -2.20 10.07
C GLY A 297 -6.50 -2.76 10.22
N HIS A 298 -5.51 -1.88 10.09
CA HIS A 298 -4.09 -2.24 10.16
C HIS A 298 -3.33 -1.44 11.22
N TRP A 299 -4.01 -1.04 12.30
CA TRP A 299 -3.41 -0.37 13.45
C TRP A 299 -2.98 -1.37 14.53
N GLY A 300 -3.74 -2.44 14.77
CA GLY A 300 -3.43 -3.49 15.73
C GLY A 300 -2.08 -4.16 15.43
N GLY A 301 -1.18 -4.20 16.42
CA GLY A 301 0.18 -4.67 16.15
C GLY A 301 1.29 -4.27 17.12
N VAL A 302 2.50 -4.72 16.79
CA VAL A 302 3.77 -4.20 17.31
C VAL A 302 4.41 -3.31 16.26
N GLU A 303 4.67 -2.06 16.61
CA GLU A 303 5.31 -1.05 15.78
C GLU A 303 6.68 -0.68 16.35
N LEU A 304 7.68 -0.50 15.48
CA LEU A 304 9.02 -0.04 15.84
C LEU A 304 9.43 1.07 14.90
N GLY A 305 9.99 2.15 15.47
CA GLY A 305 10.41 3.30 14.70
C GLY A 305 11.43 4.16 15.41
N ILE A 306 11.87 5.20 14.70
CA ILE A 306 12.65 6.31 15.24
C ILE A 306 11.72 7.43 15.68
N ASN A 307 12.21 8.27 16.59
CA ASN A 307 11.48 9.44 17.05
C ASN A 307 12.41 10.59 17.39
N GLY A 308 11.83 11.78 17.44
CA GLY A 308 12.49 12.98 17.90
C GLY A 308 11.51 14.13 18.00
N TYR A 309 12.06 15.33 17.95
CA TYR A 309 11.31 16.57 17.90
C TYR A 309 11.99 17.55 16.95
N VAL A 310 11.28 18.63 16.64
CA VAL A 310 11.67 19.75 15.78
C VAL A 310 11.13 21.07 16.34
N THR A 311 11.71 22.19 15.94
CA THR A 311 11.23 23.55 16.22
C THR A 311 9.96 23.86 15.41
N PRO A 312 9.26 24.98 15.67
CA PRO A 312 8.12 25.42 14.85
C PRO A 312 8.45 25.57 13.36
N ASP A 313 9.70 25.91 13.05
CA ASP A 313 10.22 26.05 11.68
C ASP A 313 10.67 24.72 11.07
N PHE A 314 10.34 23.59 11.70
CA PHE A 314 10.67 22.23 11.27
C PHE A 314 12.18 21.98 11.09
N ASN A 315 13.01 22.62 11.92
CA ASN A 315 14.46 22.41 11.94
C ASN A 315 14.93 21.81 13.28
N THR A 316 16.24 21.60 13.40
CA THR A 316 16.89 21.01 14.59
C THR A 316 17.84 21.99 15.27
N ASP A 317 17.67 23.29 15.01
CA ASP A 317 18.44 24.35 15.66
C ASP A 317 17.68 24.87 16.87
N TRP A 318 18.13 24.46 18.05
CA TRP A 318 17.48 24.80 19.33
C TRP A 318 18.03 26.09 19.95
N GLY A 319 19.09 26.67 19.36
CA GLY A 319 19.94 27.66 20.01
C GLY A 319 20.88 27.06 21.06
N VAL A 320 21.96 27.78 21.39
CA VAL A 320 23.02 27.32 22.31
C VAL A 320 22.46 26.97 23.69
N GLU A 321 21.49 27.73 24.17
CA GLU A 321 20.85 27.53 25.48
C GLU A 321 20.10 26.19 25.58
N ASN A 322 19.57 25.66 24.47
CA ASN A 322 18.82 24.40 24.43
C ASN A 322 19.59 23.24 23.76
N ASP A 323 20.90 23.40 23.50
CA ASP A 323 21.72 22.37 22.84
C ASP A 323 21.75 21.04 23.62
N TYR A 324 21.46 21.08 24.92
CA TYR A 324 21.29 19.90 25.77
C TYR A 324 20.16 18.96 25.32
N LEU A 325 19.22 19.42 24.48
CA LEU A 325 18.14 18.65 23.87
C LEU A 325 18.54 18.00 22.54
N ASN A 326 19.74 18.24 22.03
CA ASN A 326 20.16 17.64 20.78
C ASN A 326 20.18 16.09 20.90
N LEU A 327 19.68 15.40 19.87
CA LEU A 327 19.41 13.96 19.89
C LEU A 327 20.34 13.17 18.98
N GLN A 328 20.73 11.97 19.43
CA GLN A 328 21.15 10.88 18.55
C GLN A 328 19.88 10.21 18.01
N TYR A 329 19.37 10.70 16.89
CA TYR A 329 18.11 10.24 16.28
C TYR A 329 18.12 8.74 15.98
N GLU A 330 19.26 8.21 15.53
CA GLU A 330 19.42 6.78 15.21
C GLU A 330 19.32 5.86 16.43
N LYS A 331 19.41 6.41 17.64
CA LYS A 331 19.23 5.68 18.91
C LYS A 331 17.99 6.11 19.69
N SER A 332 17.21 7.05 19.16
CA SER A 332 15.97 7.53 19.73
C SER A 332 14.82 6.70 19.16
N MET A 333 14.39 5.68 19.91
CA MET A 333 13.42 4.67 19.44
C MET A 333 12.02 4.88 20.01
N ALA A 334 11.03 4.64 19.16
CA ALA A 334 9.63 4.47 19.50
C ALA A 334 9.23 3.01 19.33
N VAL A 335 8.61 2.44 20.36
CA VAL A 335 8.03 1.10 20.35
C VAL A 335 6.56 1.25 20.71
N ASN A 336 5.66 0.84 19.81
CA ASN A 336 4.22 0.86 20.10
C ASN A 336 3.66 -0.56 20.14
N LEU A 337 2.74 -0.78 21.07
CA LEU A 337 2.00 -2.00 21.26
C LEU A 337 0.52 -1.68 21.21
N ASN A 338 -0.10 -1.91 20.07
CA ASN A 338 -1.47 -1.53 19.74
C ASN A 338 -2.42 -2.68 20.08
N LEU A 339 -2.69 -2.83 21.38
CA LEU A 339 -3.30 -4.02 22.02
C LEU A 339 -4.66 -4.43 21.48
N TYR A 340 -5.54 -3.47 21.22
CA TYR A 340 -6.91 -3.73 20.80
C TYR A 340 -7.35 -2.76 19.73
N GLU A 341 -7.88 -3.30 18.65
CA GLU A 341 -8.41 -2.54 17.53
C GLU A 341 -9.93 -2.79 17.39
N GLN A 342 -10.67 -1.70 17.25
CA GLN A 342 -12.08 -1.68 16.91
C GLN A 342 -12.26 -1.15 15.49
N ASN A 343 -12.83 -1.99 14.65
CA ASN A 343 -13.05 -1.74 13.24
C ASN A 343 -14.53 -1.44 12.96
N ILE A 344 -14.81 -0.28 12.37
CA ILE A 344 -16.15 0.18 12.03
C ILE A 344 -16.19 0.38 10.52
N ALA A 345 -16.87 -0.52 9.81
CA ALA A 345 -17.01 -0.40 8.36
C ALA A 345 -17.97 0.75 8.00
N LEU A 346 -17.58 1.59 7.05
CA LEU A 346 -18.39 2.74 6.61
C LEU A 346 -19.15 2.48 5.30
N ASN A 347 -18.82 1.40 4.59
CA ASN A 347 -19.49 1.04 3.35
C ASN A 347 -19.88 -0.45 3.32
N LYS A 348 -20.91 -0.77 2.53
CA LYS A 348 -21.38 -2.16 2.30
C LYS A 348 -20.25 -3.05 1.77
N ALA A 349 -19.35 -2.43 1.01
CA ALA A 349 -18.14 -2.99 0.44
C ALA A 349 -17.06 -3.38 1.48
N LYS A 350 -17.12 -2.85 2.71
CA LYS A 350 -16.24 -3.12 3.85
C LYS A 350 -14.75 -2.94 3.55
N ASN A 351 -14.42 -2.01 2.68
CA ASN A 351 -13.04 -1.65 2.34
C ASN A 351 -12.70 -0.21 2.74
N MET A 352 -13.62 0.46 3.42
CA MET A 352 -13.44 1.79 3.99
C MET A 352 -14.03 1.76 5.39
N GLY A 353 -13.34 2.31 6.37
CA GLY A 353 -13.79 2.25 7.74
C GLY A 353 -13.06 3.19 8.69
N PHE A 354 -13.64 3.36 9.87
CA PHE A 354 -12.95 3.94 11.00
C PHE A 354 -12.29 2.84 11.82
N VAL A 355 -11.08 3.15 12.28
CA VAL A 355 -10.26 2.34 13.15
C VAL A 355 -10.04 3.15 14.43
N THR A 356 -10.42 2.57 15.56
CA THR A 356 -10.09 3.08 16.89
C THR A 356 -9.55 1.95 17.75
N GLY A 357 -9.08 2.22 18.95
CA GLY A 357 -8.45 1.19 19.76
C GLY A 357 -7.80 1.69 21.02
N ILE A 358 -7.04 0.82 21.67
CA ILE A 358 -6.17 1.16 22.79
C ILE A 358 -4.81 0.50 22.62
N GLY A 359 -3.77 1.26 22.92
CA GLY A 359 -2.38 0.85 22.75
C GLY A 359 -1.49 1.51 23.78
N MET A 360 -0.21 1.19 23.69
CA MET A 360 0.84 1.72 24.55
C MET A 360 2.03 2.10 23.70
N ALA A 361 2.66 3.23 24.00
CA ALA A 361 3.87 3.67 23.33
C ALA A 361 4.99 3.91 24.35
N TRP A 362 6.17 3.36 24.07
CA TRP A 362 7.41 3.69 24.76
C TRP A 362 8.32 4.44 23.80
N VAL A 363 8.51 5.73 24.09
CA VAL A 363 9.42 6.58 23.33
C VAL A 363 10.64 6.87 24.18
N ASN A 364 11.81 6.87 23.56
CA ASN A 364 13.02 7.33 24.21
C ASN A 364 13.78 8.29 23.31
N TYR A 365 14.23 9.38 23.95
CA TYR A 365 15.03 10.45 23.37
C TYR A 365 16.44 10.28 23.90
N ARG A 366 17.36 9.88 23.03
CA ARG A 366 18.77 9.68 23.36
C ARG A 366 19.52 10.97 23.07
N PHE A 367 20.05 11.63 24.10
CA PHE A 367 20.77 12.88 23.90
C PHE A 367 22.15 12.63 23.29
N ASN A 368 22.60 13.60 22.50
CA ASN A 368 23.91 13.60 21.87
C ASN A 368 25.02 13.93 22.87
N SER A 369 24.78 14.95 23.68
CA SER A 369 25.68 15.42 24.74
C SER A 369 25.44 14.69 26.06
N THR A 370 26.36 14.86 27.01
CA THR A 370 26.28 14.29 28.37
C THR A 370 25.32 15.10 29.25
N THR A 371 24.06 15.16 28.82
CA THR A 371 23.01 15.97 29.43
C THR A 371 22.50 15.36 30.75
N TYR A 372 22.46 16.19 31.78
CA TYR A 372 21.71 15.99 33.01
C TYR A 372 20.47 16.89 32.99
N LEU A 373 19.28 16.29 32.94
CA LEU A 373 18.02 17.05 32.96
C LEU A 373 17.51 17.22 34.40
N THR A 374 17.22 18.47 34.77
CA THR A 374 16.59 18.81 36.04
C THR A 374 15.11 19.18 35.81
N PRO A 375 14.19 18.58 36.56
CA PRO A 375 12.83 19.08 36.68
C PRO A 375 12.81 20.13 37.80
N ASP A 376 13.29 21.35 37.52
CA ASP A 376 13.16 22.45 38.48
C ASP A 376 11.69 22.93 38.59
N ASN A 377 11.36 23.72 39.60
CA ASN A 377 9.98 24.15 39.90
C ASN A 377 9.35 25.04 38.82
N SER A 378 10.16 25.75 38.02
CA SER A 378 9.68 26.70 37.02
C SER A 378 9.74 26.15 35.59
N GLN A 379 10.85 25.54 35.16
CA GLN A 379 11.06 25.10 33.77
C GLN A 379 11.94 23.84 33.69
N ILE A 380 11.97 23.20 32.52
CA ILE A 380 12.93 22.13 32.24
C ILE A 380 14.29 22.74 31.90
N ASN A 381 15.31 22.39 32.67
CA ASN A 381 16.69 22.79 32.39
C ASN A 381 17.54 21.54 32.12
N GLY A 382 18.62 21.74 31.37
CA GLY A 382 19.62 20.72 31.12
C GLY A 382 21.02 21.27 31.29
N TYR A 383 21.89 20.43 31.84
CA TYR A 383 23.27 20.78 32.11
C TYR A 383 24.21 19.74 31.51
N TYR A 384 25.42 20.16 31.14
CA TYR A 384 26.49 19.23 30.79
C TYR A 384 27.18 18.74 32.05
N MET A 385 27.45 17.43 32.11
CA MET A 385 28.24 16.85 33.20
C MET A 385 29.72 16.98 32.88
N VAL A 386 30.46 17.68 33.74
CA VAL A 386 31.92 17.91 33.60
C VAL A 386 32.69 17.44 34.83
N ASN A 387 33.97 17.11 34.66
CA ASN A 387 34.87 16.79 35.77
C ASN A 387 35.43 18.06 36.44
N GLN A 388 36.26 17.89 37.48
CA GLN A 388 36.93 18.99 38.19
C GLN A 388 37.77 19.90 37.29
N ASN A 389 38.22 19.41 36.12
CA ASN A 389 39.02 20.15 35.16
C ASN A 389 38.16 20.84 34.08
N GLY A 390 36.83 20.82 34.21
CA GLY A 390 35.90 21.41 33.22
C GLY A 390 35.78 20.60 31.92
N GLN A 391 36.26 19.35 31.88
CA GLN A 391 36.14 18.48 30.72
C GLN A 391 34.88 17.62 30.81
N ASN A 392 34.26 17.32 29.66
CA ASN A 392 33.07 16.46 29.60
C ASN A 392 33.31 15.11 30.28
N LEU A 393 32.39 14.75 31.18
CA LEU A 393 32.41 13.49 31.91
C LEU A 393 32.21 12.31 30.95
N SER A 394 32.91 11.21 31.19
CA SER A 394 32.77 9.98 30.40
C SER A 394 31.46 9.25 30.72
N VAL A 395 30.41 9.51 29.94
CA VAL A 395 29.07 8.92 30.11
C VAL A 395 28.74 8.05 28.91
N ARG A 396 28.34 6.79 29.16
CA ARG A 396 27.94 5.84 28.09
C ARG A 396 26.69 6.32 27.36
N LYS A 397 25.71 6.82 28.13
CA LYS A 397 24.47 7.38 27.60
C LYS A 397 23.66 8.17 28.62
N THR A 398 23.00 9.20 28.15
CA THR A 398 21.87 9.85 28.82
C THR A 398 20.65 9.79 27.92
N LYS A 399 19.46 9.61 28.51
CA LYS A 399 18.20 9.59 27.75
C LYS A 399 17.01 9.98 28.61
N LEU A 400 16.01 10.57 27.96
CA LEU A 400 14.65 10.72 28.47
C LEU A 400 13.78 9.59 27.91
N THR A 401 12.93 8.99 28.72
CA THR A 401 11.99 7.95 28.27
C THR A 401 10.60 8.30 28.78
N ALA A 402 9.61 8.21 27.90
CA ALA A 402 8.22 8.39 28.24
C ALA A 402 7.39 7.17 27.80
N MET A 403 6.39 6.86 28.60
CA MET A 403 5.39 5.82 28.32
C MET A 403 4.02 6.49 28.21
N TYR A 404 3.29 6.16 27.16
CA TYR A 404 1.96 6.66 26.87
C TYR A 404 0.96 5.51 26.74
N ILE A 405 -0.29 5.77 27.10
CA ILE A 405 -1.46 5.01 26.61
C ILE A 405 -1.98 5.78 25.40
N THR A 406 -2.27 5.09 24.32
CA THR A 406 -2.62 5.69 23.02
C THR A 406 -3.99 5.22 22.55
N VAL A 407 -4.75 6.14 21.97
CA VAL A 407 -6.06 5.89 21.36
C VAL A 407 -6.04 6.51 19.95
N PRO A 408 -6.11 5.70 18.89
CA PRO A 408 -6.20 6.20 17.53
C PRO A 408 -7.64 6.58 17.18
N PHE A 409 -7.78 7.59 16.34
CA PHE A 409 -8.98 7.87 15.58
C PHE A 409 -8.57 8.03 14.13
N MET A 410 -8.68 6.93 13.38
CA MET A 410 -8.15 6.82 12.03
C MET A 410 -9.25 6.43 11.05
N TYR A 411 -9.23 7.05 9.89
CA TYR A 411 -9.96 6.62 8.72
C TYR A 411 -9.03 5.84 7.80
N GLU A 412 -9.48 4.69 7.30
CA GLU A 412 -8.65 3.82 6.48
C GLU A 412 -9.42 3.30 5.25
N ILE A 413 -8.72 3.31 4.11
CA ILE A 413 -9.17 2.75 2.83
C ILE A 413 -8.28 1.57 2.47
N GLN A 414 -8.89 0.49 1.99
CA GLN A 414 -8.24 -0.76 1.63
C GLN A 414 -8.63 -1.19 0.21
N THR A 415 -7.71 -1.85 -0.47
CA THR A 415 -7.99 -2.55 -1.73
C THR A 415 -8.64 -3.91 -1.46
N LYS A 416 -9.58 -4.33 -2.32
CA LYS A 416 -10.33 -5.58 -2.17
C LYS A 416 -9.63 -6.83 -2.74
N ASN A 417 -8.31 -6.76 -2.95
CA ASN A 417 -7.59 -7.84 -3.61
C ASN A 417 -7.57 -9.11 -2.73
N THR A 418 -7.98 -10.24 -3.29
CA THR A 418 -7.93 -11.54 -2.59
C THR A 418 -6.49 -11.95 -2.31
N ASN A 419 -5.55 -11.60 -3.19
CA ASN A 419 -4.12 -11.88 -3.04
C ASN A 419 -3.47 -10.95 -2.01
N ARG A 420 -2.97 -11.52 -0.90
CA ARG A 420 -2.27 -10.79 0.18
C ARG A 420 -1.10 -9.94 -0.29
N PHE A 421 -0.42 -10.34 -1.37
CA PHE A 421 0.76 -9.63 -1.89
C PHE A 421 0.43 -8.41 -2.75
N LYS A 422 -0.85 -8.22 -3.07
CA LYS A 422 -1.35 -7.08 -3.86
C LYS A 422 -2.33 -6.21 -3.05
N ARG A 423 -2.37 -6.39 -1.73
CA ARG A 423 -3.19 -5.58 -0.83
C ARG A 423 -2.45 -4.30 -0.50
N PHE A 424 -3.08 -3.19 -0.82
CA PHE A 424 -2.75 -1.86 -0.39
C PHE A 424 -3.77 -1.35 0.62
N HIS A 425 -3.30 -0.61 1.63
CA HIS A 425 -4.15 0.20 2.49
C HIS A 425 -3.49 1.55 2.79
N PHE A 426 -4.33 2.55 3.01
CA PHE A 426 -3.93 3.89 3.42
C PHE A 426 -4.82 4.35 4.56
N GLY A 427 -4.21 4.77 5.66
CA GLY A 427 -4.86 5.27 6.85
C GLY A 427 -4.38 6.66 7.22
N VAL A 428 -5.30 7.53 7.63
CA VAL A 428 -5.00 8.88 8.10
C VAL A 428 -5.89 9.24 9.28
N GLY A 429 -5.38 9.99 10.25
CA GLY A 429 -6.18 10.38 11.40
C GLY A 429 -5.42 11.15 12.47
N VAL A 430 -5.88 10.99 13.71
CA VAL A 430 -5.27 11.58 14.90
C VAL A 430 -5.02 10.50 15.95
N LEU A 431 -3.87 10.57 16.62
CA LEU A 431 -3.50 9.72 17.75
C LEU A 431 -3.54 10.55 19.04
N GLY A 432 -4.47 10.23 19.94
CA GLY A 432 -4.50 10.78 21.28
C GLY A 432 -3.62 9.94 22.21
N SER A 433 -2.77 10.58 23.00
CA SER A 433 -1.80 9.92 23.88
C SER A 433 -1.84 10.52 25.29
N ALA A 434 -2.08 9.69 26.31
CA ALA A 434 -2.00 10.08 27.72
C ALA A 434 -0.69 9.57 28.34
N ARG A 435 0.11 10.48 28.89
CA ARG A 435 1.42 10.18 29.49
C ARG A 435 1.25 9.49 30.83
N VAL A 436 1.73 8.26 30.95
CA VAL A 436 1.66 7.47 32.19
C VAL A 436 2.89 7.69 33.05
N ARG A 437 4.07 7.69 32.43
CA ARG A 437 5.34 7.74 33.15
C ARG A 437 6.42 8.37 32.31
N THR A 438 7.27 9.17 32.95
CA THR A 438 8.49 9.70 32.36
C THR A 438 9.64 9.49 33.32
N HIS A 439 10.82 9.18 32.79
CA HIS A 439 12.05 9.17 33.56
C HIS A 439 13.28 9.41 32.69
N THR A 440 14.30 10.00 33.30
CA THR A 440 15.65 10.03 32.72
C THR A 440 16.42 8.78 33.12
N LYS A 441 17.38 8.38 32.29
CA LYS A 441 18.38 7.37 32.65
C LYS A 441 19.75 7.83 32.20
N ILE A 442 20.71 7.84 33.13
CA ILE A 442 22.12 8.14 32.87
C ILE A 442 22.94 6.91 33.19
N TYR A 443 23.83 6.53 32.29
CA TYR A 443 24.70 5.36 32.38
C TYR A 443 26.14 5.85 32.41
N PHE A 444 26.76 5.80 33.58
CA PHE A 444 28.13 6.22 33.79
C PHE A 444 29.10 5.08 33.42
N ASN A 445 30.28 5.43 32.90
CA ASN A 445 31.32 4.44 32.64
C ASN A 445 32.02 4.02 33.94
N ASN A 446 32.28 4.99 34.81
CA ASN A 446 33.02 4.81 36.05
C ASN A 446 32.11 5.01 37.26
N ALA A 447 32.50 4.41 38.38
CA ALA A 447 31.78 4.48 39.65
C ALA A 447 32.50 5.41 40.62
N ASN A 448 31.74 6.10 41.48
CA ASN A 448 32.26 7.00 42.52
C ASN A 448 33.15 8.16 42.01
N GLU A 449 33.07 8.53 40.73
CA GLU A 449 33.66 9.77 40.21
C GLU A 449 32.83 10.99 40.57
N THR A 450 33.49 12.08 40.93
CA THR A 450 32.87 13.39 41.18
C THR A 450 32.71 14.18 39.89
N TYR A 451 31.55 14.81 39.71
CA TYR A 451 31.24 15.67 38.57
C TYR A 451 30.45 16.91 38.99
N TYR A 452 30.43 17.90 38.11
CA TYR A 452 29.74 19.18 38.26
C TYR A 452 28.80 19.38 37.08
N LEU A 453 27.85 20.30 37.24
CA LEU A 453 26.90 20.66 36.20
C LEU A 453 27.32 21.99 35.58
N GLN A 454 27.44 22.00 34.25
CA GLN A 454 27.77 23.18 33.47
C GLN A 454 26.54 23.63 32.67
N ASP A 455 26.23 24.92 32.76
CA ASP A 455 25.16 25.54 31.99
C ASP A 455 25.56 25.65 30.50
N PRO A 456 24.72 25.17 29.56
CA PRO A 456 25.06 25.12 28.14
C PRO A 456 25.09 26.51 27.47
N GLY A 457 24.31 27.48 27.96
CA GLY A 457 24.24 28.82 27.37
C GLY A 457 25.37 29.73 27.87
N THR A 458 25.64 29.70 29.17
CA THR A 458 26.64 30.58 29.81
C THR A 458 28.02 29.93 29.96
N GLY A 459 28.09 28.60 29.93
CA GLY A 459 29.32 27.84 30.18
C GLY A 459 29.75 27.83 31.66
N ILE A 460 28.97 28.42 32.56
CA ILE A 460 29.29 28.49 34.00
C ILE A 460 29.10 27.09 34.63
N VAL A 461 30.06 26.68 35.45
CA VAL A 461 30.03 25.42 36.21
C VAL A 461 29.51 25.71 37.62
N ASP A 462 28.49 24.98 38.05
CA ASP A 462 27.95 25.04 39.41
C ASP A 462 29.00 24.57 40.43
N GLU A 463 29.09 25.26 41.56
CA GLU A 463 29.98 24.90 42.68
C GLU A 463 29.53 23.59 43.35
N GLN A 464 28.25 23.23 43.23
CA GLN A 464 27.72 21.99 43.76
C GLN A 464 28.29 20.77 43.02
N SER A 465 28.98 19.91 43.77
CA SER A 465 29.49 18.63 43.27
C SER A 465 28.48 17.48 43.44
N TYR A 466 28.52 16.53 42.52
CA TYR A 466 27.74 15.30 42.53
C TYR A 466 28.67 14.10 42.35
N ASN A 467 28.23 12.92 42.80
CA ASN A 467 28.99 11.68 42.64
C ASN A 467 28.23 10.69 41.78
N THR A 468 28.94 10.05 40.86
CA THR A 468 28.43 8.91 40.09
C THR A 468 28.10 7.74 41.04
N PRO A 469 27.12 6.88 40.67
CA PRO A 469 26.75 5.72 41.49
C PRO A 469 27.94 4.81 41.79
N ASN A 470 27.81 4.03 42.86
CA ASN A 470 28.76 2.96 43.13
C ASN A 470 28.55 1.78 42.15
N ALA A 471 29.54 0.87 42.09
CA ALA A 471 29.51 -0.27 41.17
C ALA A 471 28.32 -1.21 41.41
N SER A 472 27.79 -1.30 42.63
CA SER A 472 26.63 -2.15 42.94
C SER A 472 25.33 -1.63 42.33
N GLN A 473 25.25 -0.34 42.00
CA GLN A 473 24.12 0.28 41.28
C GLN A 473 24.22 0.17 39.75
N ARG A 474 25.13 -0.69 39.23
CA ARG A 474 25.37 -0.88 37.79
C ARG A 474 25.71 0.42 37.05
N ASN A 475 26.20 1.43 37.76
CA ASN A 475 26.53 2.77 37.24
C ASN A 475 25.33 3.45 36.54
N ILE A 476 24.10 3.23 37.01
CA ILE A 476 22.88 3.79 36.40
C ILE A 476 22.10 4.65 37.39
N VAL A 477 21.86 5.91 37.03
CA VAL A 477 20.91 6.80 37.73
C VAL A 477 19.61 6.86 36.94
N LYS A 478 18.48 6.83 37.64
CA LYS A 478 17.14 7.05 37.07
C LYS A 478 16.39 8.08 37.90
N ASN A 479 15.86 9.11 37.26
CA ASN A 479 15.01 10.11 37.91
C ASN A 479 13.61 10.08 37.31
N TYR A 480 12.60 9.84 38.13
CA TYR A 480 11.19 9.78 37.74
C TYR A 480 10.53 11.13 38.03
N ASN A 481 10.17 11.86 36.97
CA ASN A 481 9.49 13.15 37.07
C ASN A 481 8.70 13.41 35.77
N SER A 482 7.90 14.48 35.72
CA SER A 482 7.21 14.94 34.51
C SER A 482 8.15 15.54 33.48
N PHE A 483 9.24 16.16 33.93
CA PHE A 483 10.12 17.00 33.10
C PHE A 483 9.35 18.05 32.29
N HIS A 484 8.27 18.57 32.89
CA HIS A 484 7.34 19.51 32.27
C HIS A 484 6.79 19.07 30.92
N MET A 485 6.83 17.77 30.59
CA MET A 485 6.20 17.25 29.38
C MET A 485 4.68 17.28 29.52
N GLN A 486 4.00 17.60 28.42
CA GLN A 486 2.53 17.59 28.37
C GLN A 486 1.97 16.26 28.89
N PRO A 487 0.91 16.30 29.73
CA PRO A 487 0.22 15.09 30.16
C PRO A 487 -0.55 14.42 29.00
N PHE A 488 -1.01 15.21 28.04
CA PHE A 488 -1.71 14.75 26.84
C PHE A 488 -0.98 15.21 25.58
N LYS A 489 -0.81 14.29 24.63
CA LYS A 489 -0.18 14.53 23.34
C LYS A 489 -1.16 14.14 22.23
N PHE A 490 -1.30 15.00 21.23
CA PHE A 490 -2.12 14.78 20.04
C PHE A 490 -1.20 14.77 18.83
N GLU A 491 -1.31 13.76 17.99
CA GLU A 491 -0.46 13.61 16.82
C GLU A 491 -1.30 13.37 15.57
N GLY A 492 -0.99 14.04 14.47
CA GLY A 492 -1.47 13.63 13.15
C GLY A 492 -0.80 12.33 12.77
N MET A 493 -1.57 11.32 12.38
CA MET A 493 -1.08 9.99 12.04
C MET A 493 -1.34 9.65 10.58
N VAL A 494 -0.37 9.00 9.95
CA VAL A 494 -0.48 8.40 8.61
C VAL A 494 0.04 6.98 8.66
N ARG A 495 -0.66 6.06 7.99
CA ARG A 495 -0.26 4.68 7.78
C ARG A 495 -0.40 4.31 6.32
N ILE A 496 0.58 3.58 5.81
CA ILE A 496 0.56 3.08 4.44
C ILE A 496 1.08 1.66 4.44
N GLY A 497 0.31 0.76 3.83
CA GLY A 497 0.66 -0.64 3.74
C GLY A 497 0.63 -1.13 2.31
N PHE A 498 1.66 -1.88 1.95
CA PHE A 498 1.73 -2.62 0.70
C PHE A 498 2.20 -4.05 0.98
N SER A 499 1.35 -5.02 0.67
CA SER A 499 1.61 -6.45 0.87
C SER A 499 1.85 -6.80 2.35
N VAL A 500 3.12 -6.94 2.75
CA VAL A 500 3.58 -7.34 4.09
C VAL A 500 4.26 -6.19 4.82
N ILE A 501 4.53 -5.09 4.12
CA ILE A 501 5.20 -3.92 4.66
C ILE A 501 4.14 -2.91 5.04
N ASN A 502 4.10 -2.55 6.33
CA ASN A 502 3.27 -1.47 6.83
C ASN A 502 4.17 -0.43 7.46
N LEU A 503 4.04 0.81 6.98
CA LEU A 503 4.76 1.96 7.45
C LEU A 503 3.80 2.87 8.20
N TRP A 504 4.30 3.55 9.23
CA TRP A 504 3.56 4.50 10.01
C TRP A 504 4.40 5.74 10.28
N ALA A 505 3.74 6.89 10.40
CA ALA A 505 4.34 8.15 10.81
C ALA A 505 3.35 8.95 11.65
N ASN A 506 3.86 9.61 12.68
CA ASN A 506 3.10 10.53 13.53
C ASN A 506 3.85 11.86 13.69
N VAL A 507 3.12 12.97 13.68
CA VAL A 507 3.64 14.33 13.90
C VAL A 507 2.81 15.01 14.99
N GLY A 508 3.48 15.60 15.97
CA GLY A 508 2.86 16.30 17.09
C GLY A 508 2.09 17.54 16.64
N LEU A 509 0.84 17.65 17.08
CA LEU A 509 -0.02 18.81 16.85
C LEU A 509 0.06 19.81 18.01
N ASN A 510 0.56 19.37 19.18
CA ASN A 510 0.84 20.20 20.33
C ASN A 510 2.31 20.09 20.76
N GLN A 511 2.76 21.09 21.50
CA GLN A 511 4.14 21.17 22.01
C GLN A 511 4.47 20.00 22.94
N LEU A 512 5.74 19.58 22.95
CA LEU A 512 6.27 18.52 23.81
C LEU A 512 6.17 18.90 25.30
N PHE A 513 6.50 20.15 25.62
CA PHE A 513 6.50 20.69 26.96
C PHE A 513 5.23 21.52 27.24
N VAL A 514 4.92 21.67 28.53
CA VAL A 514 3.90 22.61 28.99
C VAL A 514 4.33 24.03 28.60
N LYS A 515 3.39 24.84 28.13
CA LYS A 515 3.64 26.21 27.71
C LYS A 515 4.39 26.98 28.80
N ASP A 516 5.44 27.71 28.43
CA ASP A 516 6.32 28.50 29.29
C ASP A 516 7.12 27.68 30.33
N ARG A 517 7.13 26.35 30.20
CA ARG A 517 7.86 25.41 31.08
C ARG A 517 9.01 24.70 30.37
N GLY A 518 9.27 25.03 29.10
CA GLY A 518 10.34 24.49 28.27
C GLY A 518 10.30 25.07 26.85
N PRO A 519 11.26 24.71 26.00
CA PRO A 519 11.31 25.21 24.63
C PRO A 519 10.13 24.70 23.80
N GLU A 520 9.72 25.50 22.82
CA GLU A 520 8.62 25.16 21.92
C GLU A 520 9.08 24.11 20.90
N LEU A 521 8.73 22.85 21.15
CA LEU A 521 9.15 21.71 20.33
C LEU A 521 7.97 20.83 19.96
N TYR A 522 7.96 20.30 18.74
CA TYR A 522 6.94 19.39 18.23
C TYR A 522 7.54 18.03 17.96
N THR A 523 6.88 16.96 18.41
CA THR A 523 7.39 15.60 18.25
C THR A 523 7.17 15.06 16.85
N TRP A 524 8.00 14.12 16.42
CA TRP A 524 7.73 13.29 15.25
C TRP A 524 8.21 11.87 15.50
N SER A 525 7.59 10.92 14.82
CA SER A 525 8.02 9.51 14.84
C SER A 525 7.63 8.82 13.54
N ALA A 526 8.44 7.87 13.10
CA ALA A 526 8.16 7.07 11.92
C ALA A 526 8.82 5.69 12.02
N GLY A 527 8.19 4.69 11.42
CA GLY A 527 8.66 3.32 11.53
C GLY A 527 7.88 2.31 10.71
N ILE A 528 8.05 1.05 11.10
CA ILE A 528 7.41 -0.12 10.49
C ILE A 528 6.54 -0.85 11.50
N THR A 529 5.51 -1.54 11.02
CA THR A 529 4.78 -2.55 11.80
C THR A 529 5.46 -3.89 11.63
N ILE A 530 5.93 -4.49 12.72
CA ILE A 530 6.65 -5.77 12.71
C ILE A 530 5.65 -6.94 12.69
N VAL A 531 4.58 -6.83 13.47
CA VAL A 531 3.52 -7.84 13.58
C VAL A 531 2.19 -7.10 13.63
N GLY A 532 1.27 -7.42 12.72
CA GLY A 532 -0.13 -6.99 12.80
C GLY A 532 -1.03 -8.17 13.18
N TRP A 533 -2.19 -7.90 13.77
CA TRP A 533 -3.18 -8.93 14.12
C TRP A 533 -4.61 -8.52 13.79
#